data_AF-A0AAC9BIM5-F1
#
_entry.id   AF-A0AAC9BIM5-F1
#
_cell.length_a   1.000
_cell.length_b   1.000
_cell.length_c   1.000
_cell.angle_alpha   90.00
_cell.angle_beta   90.00
_cell.angle_gamma   90.00
#
_symmetry.space_group_name_H-M   'P 1'
#
loop_
_entity.id
_entity.type
_entity.pdbx_description
1 polymer ?
#
loop_
_entity_poly.entity_id
_entity_poly.type
_entity_poly.pdbx_seq_one_letter_code
_entity_poly.pdbx_strand_id
1 'polypeptide(L)'
;MAKAVSEIAIAAEELVRRVIGELPDRQAVSAIATGEKPFDIRAIDELEAAIAAIQLHNLSTPELVRDVIALLANIRQLREQLANAITTHHRMDAAHFGEFLETLTKVHAAVTRISVSIAKHVSQI
;
A
#
# COMPACT_ATOMS: atom_id res chain seq x y z
N MET A 1 8.42 19.44 7.60
CA MET A 1 8.15 17.99 7.73
C MET A 1 6.72 17.62 7.42
N ALA A 2 5.71 18.27 8.03
CA ALA A 2 4.30 17.97 7.80
C ALA A 2 3.90 17.87 6.30
N LYS A 3 4.30 18.84 5.48
CA LYS A 3 4.08 18.78 4.02
C LYS A 3 4.68 17.54 3.36
N ALA A 4 5.94 17.20 3.68
CA ALA A 4 6.59 16.01 3.11
C ALA A 4 5.87 14.70 3.50
N VAL A 5 5.35 14.61 4.73
CA VAL A 5 4.53 13.46 5.16
C VAL A 5 3.24 13.36 4.33
N SER A 6 2.59 14.50 4.03
CA SER A 6 1.42 14.52 3.14
C SER A 6 1.75 14.07 1.72
N GLU A 7 2.87 14.54 1.15
CA GLU A 7 3.29 14.13 -0.21
C GLU A 7 3.62 12.63 -0.25
N ILE A 8 4.27 12.09 0.78
CA ILE A 8 4.53 10.64 0.90
C ILE A 8 3.21 9.85 0.97
N ALA A 9 2.22 10.34 1.73
CA ALA A 9 0.92 9.69 1.82
C ALA A 9 0.17 9.70 0.47
N ILE A 10 0.22 10.81 -0.27
CA ILE A 10 -0.36 10.91 -1.61
C ILE A 10 0.33 9.93 -2.56
N ALA A 11 1.67 9.93 -2.60
CA ALA A 11 2.43 8.99 -3.41
C ALA A 11 2.12 7.53 -3.06
N ALA A 12 1.89 7.24 -1.77
CA ALA A 12 1.48 5.92 -1.33
C ALA A 12 0.11 5.51 -1.90
N GLU A 13 -0.90 6.39 -1.80
CA GLU A 13 -2.22 6.15 -2.37
C GLU A 13 -2.14 5.87 -3.88
N GLU A 14 -1.40 6.71 -4.61
CA GLU A 14 -1.27 6.59 -6.05
C GLU A 14 -0.60 5.28 -6.47
N LEU A 15 0.44 4.86 -5.74
CA LEU A 15 1.12 3.60 -5.98
C LEU A 15 0.20 2.41 -5.68
N VAL A 16 -0.48 2.40 -4.53
CA VAL A 16 -1.41 1.32 -4.16
C VAL A 16 -2.53 1.20 -5.20
N ARG A 17 -3.11 2.33 -5.62
CA ARG A 17 -4.15 2.38 -6.65
C ARG A 17 -3.66 1.81 -7.98
N ARG A 18 -2.45 2.15 -8.42
CA ARG A 18 -1.84 1.63 -9.64
C ARG A 18 -1.62 0.12 -9.55
N VAL A 19 -1.00 -0.33 -8.47
CA VAL A 19 -0.70 -1.75 -8.22
C VAL A 19 -1.97 -2.61 -8.25
N ILE A 20 -3.03 -2.17 -7.60
CA ILE A 20 -4.30 -2.90 -7.57
C ILE A 20 -4.97 -2.88 -8.95
N GLY A 21 -4.88 -1.76 -9.67
CA GLY A 21 -5.35 -1.68 -11.06
C GLY A 21 -4.62 -2.63 -12.01
N GLU A 22 -3.39 -3.03 -11.68
CA GLU A 22 -2.62 -4.02 -12.45
C GLU A 22 -2.97 -5.48 -12.11
N LEU A 23 -3.76 -5.73 -11.05
CA LEU A 23 -4.13 -7.04 -10.52
C LEU A 23 -5.66 -7.23 -10.46
N PRO A 24 -6.41 -7.03 -11.57
CA PRO A 24 -7.87 -7.09 -11.54
C PRO A 24 -8.42 -8.51 -11.30
N ASP A 25 -7.63 -9.54 -11.61
CA ASP A 25 -8.07 -10.92 -11.59
C ASP A 25 -6.92 -11.92 -11.40
N ARG A 26 -7.28 -13.20 -11.34
CA ARG A 26 -6.34 -14.33 -11.25
C ARG A 26 -5.35 -14.39 -12.43
N GLN A 27 -5.79 -14.06 -13.64
CA GLN A 27 -4.94 -14.14 -14.82
C GLN A 27 -3.82 -13.10 -14.75
N ALA A 28 -4.13 -11.90 -14.30
CA ALA A 28 -3.14 -10.84 -14.09
C ALA A 28 -2.10 -11.23 -13.04
N VAL A 29 -2.53 -11.80 -11.91
CA VAL A 29 -1.60 -12.32 -10.88
C VAL A 29 -0.68 -13.39 -11.47
N SER A 30 -1.24 -14.33 -12.22
CA SER A 30 -0.46 -15.41 -12.85
C SER A 30 0.53 -14.87 -13.87
N ALA A 31 0.13 -13.94 -14.74
CA ALA A 31 1.00 -13.35 -15.75
C ALA A 31 2.17 -12.58 -15.13
N ILE A 32 1.94 -11.91 -13.99
CA ILE A 32 3.02 -11.27 -13.23
C ILE A 32 3.95 -12.32 -12.63
N ALA A 33 3.40 -13.37 -12.02
CA ALA A 33 4.19 -14.41 -11.37
C ALA A 33 5.03 -15.25 -12.35
N THR A 34 4.57 -15.45 -13.59
CA THR A 34 5.33 -16.14 -14.65
C THR A 34 6.30 -15.22 -15.39
N GLY A 35 6.30 -13.92 -15.09
CA GLY A 35 7.15 -12.93 -15.75
C GLY A 35 6.66 -12.49 -17.14
N GLU A 36 5.45 -12.89 -17.55
CA GLU A 36 4.81 -12.46 -18.79
C GLU A 36 4.39 -10.98 -18.76
N LYS A 37 4.06 -10.48 -17.57
CA LYS A 37 3.74 -9.07 -17.32
C LYS A 37 4.78 -8.47 -16.37
N PRO A 38 5.47 -7.37 -16.74
CA PRO A 38 6.35 -6.68 -15.81
C PRO A 38 5.54 -6.06 -14.67
N PHE A 39 6.07 -6.17 -13.46
CA PHE A 39 5.47 -5.61 -12.25
C PHE A 39 6.58 -5.14 -11.32
N ASP A 40 6.58 -3.85 -10.99
CA ASP A 40 7.62 -3.25 -10.15
C ASP A 40 7.25 -3.34 -8.67
N ILE A 41 7.46 -4.51 -8.08
CA ILE A 41 7.25 -4.70 -6.64
C ILE A 41 8.23 -3.88 -5.79
N ARG A 42 9.39 -3.48 -6.35
CA ARG A 42 10.42 -2.71 -5.61
C ARG A 42 9.93 -1.31 -5.28
N ALA A 43 9.07 -0.73 -6.11
CA ALA A 43 8.44 0.56 -5.81
C ALA A 43 7.68 0.52 -4.47
N ILE A 44 7.10 -0.63 -4.10
CA ILE A 44 6.42 -0.81 -2.81
C ILE A 44 7.42 -0.89 -1.67
N ASP A 45 8.54 -1.61 -1.86
CA ASP A 45 9.63 -1.71 -0.89
C ASP A 45 10.25 -0.33 -0.59
N GLU A 46 10.51 0.45 -1.64
CA GLU A 46 11.06 1.81 -1.54
C GLU A 46 10.11 2.75 -0.80
N LEU A 47 8.81 2.67 -1.09
CA LEU A 47 7.79 3.44 -0.38
C LEU A 47 7.67 3.01 1.08
N GLU A 48 7.68 1.71 1.38
CA GLU A 48 7.67 1.21 2.76
C GLU A 48 8.87 1.79 3.55
N ALA A 49 10.06 1.73 2.96
CA ALA A 49 11.28 2.27 3.55
C ALA A 49 11.18 3.79 3.79
N ALA A 50 10.63 4.54 2.82
CA ALA A 50 10.44 5.98 2.95
C ALA A 50 9.49 6.34 4.11
N ILE A 51 8.38 5.62 4.26
CA ILE A 51 7.43 5.83 5.36
C ILE A 51 8.08 5.43 6.69
N ALA A 52 8.80 4.31 6.74
CA ALA A 52 9.48 3.84 7.95
C ALA A 52 10.60 4.80 8.43
N ALA A 53 11.18 5.58 7.52
CA ALA A 53 12.20 6.57 7.84
C ALA A 53 11.63 7.87 8.45
N ILE A 54 10.30 8.05 8.48
CA ILE A 54 9.68 9.24 9.08
C ILE A 54 9.94 9.23 10.60
N GLN A 55 10.60 10.28 11.08
CA GLN A 55 10.86 10.48 12.50
C GLN A 55 9.56 10.87 13.23
N LEU A 56 8.84 9.87 13.74
CA LEU A 56 7.52 10.05 14.37
C LEU A 56 7.51 11.05 15.53
N HIS A 57 8.60 11.14 16.29
CA HIS A 57 8.73 12.06 17.42
C HIS A 57 8.79 13.55 17.01
N ASN A 58 9.02 13.83 15.72
CA ASN A 58 9.05 15.18 15.16
C ASN A 58 7.72 15.59 14.51
N LEU A 59 6.68 14.75 14.59
CA LEU A 59 5.36 15.06 14.08
C LEU A 59 4.60 15.94 15.08
N SER A 60 3.94 16.98 14.56
CA SER A 60 3.36 18.05 15.38
C SER A 60 2.16 17.62 16.23
N THR A 61 1.50 16.51 15.89
CA THR A 61 0.27 16.05 16.57
C THR A 61 0.27 14.53 16.77
N PRO A 62 -0.32 14.02 17.87
CA PRO A 62 -0.52 12.59 18.08
C PRO A 62 -1.37 11.92 16.99
N GLU A 63 -2.32 12.65 16.41
CA GLU A 63 -3.13 12.21 15.29
C GLU A 63 -2.27 11.88 14.07
N LEU A 64 -1.35 12.77 13.71
CA LEU A 64 -0.44 12.56 12.57
C LEU A 64 0.50 11.37 12.82
N VAL A 65 0.95 11.17 14.05
CA VAL A 65 1.73 9.97 14.43
C VAL A 65 0.93 8.69 14.19
N ARG A 66 -0.33 8.64 14.64
CA ARG A 66 -1.21 7.47 14.45
C ARG A 66 -1.45 7.20 12.97
N ASP A 67 -1.71 8.24 12.19
CA ASP A 67 -1.95 8.11 10.76
C ASP A 67 -0.73 7.56 10.01
N VAL A 68 0.49 8.05 10.32
CA VAL A 68 1.72 7.54 9.68
C VAL A 68 2.00 6.08 10.06
N ILE A 69 1.77 5.69 11.32
CA ILE A 69 1.88 4.28 11.75
C ILE A 69 0.89 3.41 10.99
N ALA A 70 -0.37 3.87 10.86
CA ALA A 70 -1.40 3.15 10.15
C ALA A 70 -1.08 3.02 8.66
N LEU A 71 -0.54 4.07 8.03
CA LEU A 71 -0.10 4.05 6.64
C LEU A 71 0.99 2.97 6.44
N LEU A 72 2.03 2.99 7.28
CA LEU A 72 3.12 2.00 7.21
C LEU A 72 2.61 0.56 7.33
N ALA A 73 1.70 0.31 8.28
CA ALA A 73 1.13 -1.02 8.49
C ALA A 73 0.36 -1.51 7.25
N ASN A 74 -0.41 -0.63 6.58
CA ASN A 74 -1.15 -1.00 5.38
C ASN A 74 -0.24 -1.23 4.17
N ILE A 75 0.84 -0.47 4.02
CA ILE A 75 1.84 -0.71 2.95
C ILE A 75 2.57 -2.04 3.16
N ARG A 76 2.93 -2.38 4.42
CA ARG A 76 3.48 -3.70 4.75
C ARG A 76 2.53 -4.83 4.41
N GLN A 77 1.27 -4.69 4.81
CA GLN A 77 0.25 -5.68 4.50
C GLN A 77 0.09 -5.85 2.98
N LEU A 78 0.06 -4.76 2.21
CA LEU A 78 0.03 -4.83 0.75
C LEU A 78 1.22 -5.65 0.22
N ARG A 79 2.44 -5.28 0.61
CA ARG A 79 3.67 -5.96 0.17
C ARG A 79 3.63 -7.46 0.46
N GLU A 80 3.24 -7.83 1.68
CA GLU A 80 3.14 -9.23 2.10
C GLU A 80 2.10 -10.01 1.30
N GLN A 81 0.91 -9.43 1.10
CA GLN A 81 -0.15 -10.06 0.30
C GLN A 81 0.29 -10.28 -1.14
N LEU A 82 0.94 -9.28 -1.75
CA LEU A 82 1.47 -9.39 -3.12
C LEU A 82 2.56 -10.46 -3.23
N ALA A 83 3.54 -10.44 -2.32
CA ALA A 83 4.63 -11.41 -2.31
C ALA A 83 4.09 -12.84 -2.14
N ASN A 84 3.11 -13.03 -1.24
CA ASN A 84 2.46 -14.32 -1.02
C ASN A 84 1.69 -14.77 -2.27
N ALA A 85 0.89 -13.89 -2.87
CA ALA A 85 0.12 -14.22 -4.06
C ALA A 85 1.02 -14.58 -5.24
N ILE A 86 2.07 -13.80 -5.50
CA ILE A 86 3.04 -14.09 -6.57
C ILE A 86 3.73 -15.45 -6.34
N THR A 87 4.16 -15.72 -5.11
CA THR A 87 4.89 -16.97 -4.78
C THR A 87 3.98 -18.20 -4.81
N THR A 88 2.72 -18.06 -4.41
CA THR A 88 1.80 -19.19 -4.20
C THR A 88 0.66 -19.27 -5.21
N HIS A 89 0.65 -18.44 -6.26
CA HIS A 89 -0.44 -18.34 -7.25
C HIS A 89 -0.90 -19.70 -7.82
N HIS A 90 0.02 -20.64 -8.04
CA HIS A 90 -0.26 -21.98 -8.58
C HIS A 90 -1.05 -22.87 -7.61
N ARG A 91 -1.08 -22.52 -6.31
CA ARG A 91 -1.78 -23.24 -5.23
C ARG A 91 -3.08 -22.57 -4.81
N MET A 92 -3.33 -21.35 -5.30
CA MET A 92 -4.53 -20.59 -4.97
C MET A 92 -5.71 -21.10 -5.82
N ASP A 93 -6.77 -21.54 -5.15
CA ASP A 93 -8.05 -21.78 -5.81
C ASP A 93 -8.87 -20.49 -5.93
N ALA A 94 -10.07 -20.58 -6.48
CA ALA A 94 -10.93 -19.42 -6.70
C ALA A 94 -11.29 -18.67 -5.41
N ALA A 95 -11.45 -19.37 -4.27
CA ALA A 95 -11.78 -18.74 -3.00
C ALA A 95 -10.58 -17.95 -2.47
N HIS A 96 -9.38 -18.53 -2.50
CA HIS A 96 -8.15 -17.84 -2.10
C HIS A 96 -7.87 -16.59 -2.94
N PHE A 97 -8.13 -16.65 -4.26
CA PHE A 97 -8.03 -15.45 -5.12
C PHE A 97 -9.08 -14.40 -4.76
N GLY A 98 -10.31 -14.80 -4.45
CA GLY A 98 -11.35 -13.88 -3.98
C GLY A 98 -10.94 -13.14 -2.70
N GLU A 99 -10.45 -13.88 -1.70
CA GLU A 99 -9.99 -13.30 -0.42
C GLU A 99 -8.79 -12.36 -0.61
N PHE A 100 -7.86 -12.71 -1.49
CA PHE A 100 -6.73 -11.86 -1.85
C PHE A 100 -7.19 -10.52 -2.45
N LEU A 101 -8.06 -10.57 -3.47
CA LEU A 101 -8.56 -9.36 -4.14
C LEU A 101 -9.43 -8.49 -3.20
N GLU A 102 -10.22 -9.13 -2.33
CA GLU A 102 -10.96 -8.42 -1.29
C GLU A 102 -10.02 -7.73 -0.30
N THR A 103 -8.94 -8.41 0.10
CA THR A 103 -7.92 -7.85 0.98
C THR A 103 -7.23 -6.65 0.34
N LEU A 104 -6.83 -6.74 -0.93
CA LEU A 104 -6.27 -5.61 -1.68
C LEU A 104 -7.23 -4.41 -1.70
N THR A 105 -8.52 -4.66 -1.94
CA THR A 105 -9.56 -3.61 -1.94
C THR A 105 -9.69 -2.93 -0.57
N LYS A 106 -9.65 -3.70 0.52
CA LYS A 106 -9.68 -3.17 1.90
C LYS A 106 -8.44 -2.33 2.21
N VAL A 107 -7.25 -2.80 1.80
CA VAL A 107 -6.00 -2.06 1.95
C VAL A 107 -6.05 -0.74 1.18
N HIS A 108 -6.50 -0.75 -0.08
CA HIS A 108 -6.68 0.48 -0.86
C HIS A 108 -7.57 1.49 -0.14
N ALA A 109 -8.76 1.08 0.27
CA ALA A 109 -9.71 1.94 0.96
C ALA A 109 -9.13 2.50 2.29
N ALA A 110 -8.31 1.70 2.98
CA ALA A 110 -7.62 2.15 4.19
C ALA A 110 -6.55 3.19 3.87
N VAL A 111 -5.67 2.92 2.91
CA VAL A 111 -4.61 3.85 2.47
C VAL A 111 -5.20 5.18 1.98
N THR A 112 -6.26 5.15 1.16
CA THR A 112 -6.94 6.37 0.70
C THR A 112 -7.47 7.19 1.89
N ARG A 113 -8.14 6.54 2.84
CA ARG A 113 -8.69 7.21 4.03
C ARG A 113 -7.59 7.83 4.90
N ILE A 114 -6.51 7.10 5.14
CA ILE A 114 -5.37 7.56 5.93
C ILE A 114 -4.69 8.74 5.23
N SER A 115 -4.50 8.67 3.92
CA SER A 115 -3.88 9.75 3.13
C SER A 115 -4.70 11.03 3.17
N VAL A 116 -6.04 10.92 3.09
CA VAL A 116 -6.95 12.06 3.28
C VAL A 116 -6.87 12.62 4.71
N SER A 117 -6.78 11.75 5.73
CA SER A 117 -6.61 12.17 7.13
C SER A 117 -5.30 12.95 7.35
N ILE A 118 -4.20 12.44 6.82
CA ILE A 118 -2.88 13.10 6.87
C ILE A 118 -2.97 14.48 6.20
N ALA A 119 -3.49 14.56 4.97
CA ALA A 119 -3.62 15.84 4.26
C ALA A 119 -4.45 16.86 5.04
N LYS A 120 -5.56 16.41 5.66
CA LYS A 120 -6.39 17.24 6.53
C LYS A 120 -5.60 17.76 7.73
N HIS A 121 -4.90 16.89 8.47
CA HIS A 121 -4.12 17.32 9.63
C HIS A 121 -3.01 18.30 9.25
N VAL A 122 -2.33 18.06 8.12
CA VAL A 122 -1.26 18.94 7.64
C VAL A 122 -1.80 20.32 7.23
N SER A 123 -3.00 20.41 6.67
CA SER A 123 -3.63 21.70 6.31
C SER A 123 -4.08 22.56 7.51
N GLN A 124 -4.12 21.97 8.71
CA GLN A 124 -4.57 22.62 9.93
C GLN A 124 -3.42 23.13 10.82
N ILE A 125 -2.16 22.88 10.40
CA ILE A 125 -0.91 23.22 11.10
C ILE A 125 -0.19 24.29 10.27
#